data_AF-A0ABD5KYV1-F1
#
_entry.id   AF-A0ABD5KYV1-F1
#
_cell.length_a   1.000
_cell.length_b   1.000
_cell.length_c   1.000
_cell.angle_alpha   90.00
_cell.angle_beta   90.00
_cell.angle_gamma   90.00
#
_symmetry.space_group_name_H-M   'P 1'
#
loop_
_entity.id
_entity.type
_entity.pdbx_description
1 polymer ?
#
loop_
_entity_poly.entity_id
_entity_poly.type
_entity_poly.pdbx_seq_one_letter_code
_entity_poly.pdbx_strand_id
1 'polypeptide(L)'
;MTISQKELKKSKDLVEKLLKVNGNKYNDWLHQQHQQFIEENQDLILQALSAFTGEEEEEEKNEPKTAEQVPVRPQSIPVTQN
;
A
#
# COMPACT_ATOMS: atom_id res chain seq x y z
N MET A 1 -0.16 23.15 14.14
CA MET A 1 1.03 23.98 14.44
C MET A 1 1.62 24.44 13.12
N THR A 2 1.70 25.75 12.87
CA THR A 2 2.33 26.30 11.66
C THR A 2 3.81 26.50 11.93
N ILE A 3 4.68 25.80 11.19
CA ILE A 3 6.13 25.97 11.29
C ILE A 3 6.49 27.32 10.66
N SER A 4 7.18 28.18 11.40
CA SER A 4 7.64 29.47 10.88
C SER A 4 8.78 29.26 9.87
N GLN A 5 8.89 30.12 8.84
CA GLN A 5 10.06 30.07 7.92
C GLN A 5 11.41 30.14 8.65
N LYS A 6 11.48 30.90 9.76
CA LYS A 6 12.68 30.97 10.61
C LYS A 6 13.04 29.62 11.21
N GLU A 7 12.06 28.85 11.65
CA GLU A 7 12.26 27.51 12.20
C GLU A 7 12.64 26.51 11.11
N LEU A 8 11.98 26.60 9.96
CA LEU A 8 12.30 25.76 8.79
C LEU A 8 13.76 25.93 8.34
N LYS A 9 14.22 27.18 8.27
CA LYS A 9 15.62 27.51 7.94
C LYS A 9 16.59 26.97 8.99
N LYS A 10 16.31 27.18 10.28
CA LYS A 10 17.14 26.67 11.37
C LYS A 10 17.26 25.15 11.36
N SER A 11 16.14 24.46 11.14
CA SER A 11 16.11 23.00 11.04
C SER A 11 16.97 22.52 9.87
N LYS A 12 16.78 23.10 8.67
CA LYS A 12 17.60 22.81 7.50
C LYS A 12 19.09 23.04 7.75
N ASP A 13 19.47 24.21 8.28
CA ASP A 13 20.87 24.56 8.57
C ASP A 13 21.51 23.57 9.55
N LEU A 14 20.76 23.12 10.57
CA LEU A 14 21.25 22.16 11.55
C LEU A 14 21.46 20.78 10.93
N VAL A 15 20.46 20.29 10.18
CA VAL A 15 20.53 19.00 9.48
C VAL A 15 21.69 19.00 8.48
N GLU A 16 21.86 20.07 7.70
CA GLU A 16 22.96 20.19 6.76
C GLU A 16 24.33 20.10 7.46
N LYS A 17 24.49 20.73 8.63
CA LYS A 17 25.72 20.63 9.42
C LYS A 17 25.97 19.23 9.94
N LEU A 18 24.93 18.56 10.45
CA LEU A 18 25.04 17.17 10.93
C LEU A 18 25.45 16.21 9.80
N LEU A 19 24.85 16.37 8.62
CA LEU A 19 25.17 15.55 7.46
C LEU A 19 26.60 15.81 6.97
N LYS A 20 27.04 17.07 6.95
CA LYS A 20 28.43 17.42 6.63
C LYS A 20 29.45 16.75 7.56
N VAL A 21 29.17 16.68 8.87
CA VAL A 21 30.02 15.96 9.84
C VAL A 21 30.08 14.48 9.52
N ASN A 22 28.96 13.89 9.09
CA ASN A 22 28.88 12.48 8.70
C ASN A 22 29.38 12.19 7.27
N GLY A 23 29.85 13.21 6.53
CA GLY A 23 30.29 13.06 5.13
C GLY A 23 29.16 12.91 4.11
N ASN A 24 27.91 13.14 4.51
CA ASN A 24 26.73 13.00 3.66
C ASN A 24 26.29 14.35 3.07
N LYS A 25 25.68 14.32 1.88
CA LYS A 25 25.09 15.51 1.26
C LYS A 25 23.64 15.69 1.68
N TYR A 26 23.24 16.93 1.94
CA TYR A 26 21.87 17.28 2.31
C TYR A 26 20.83 16.83 1.27
N ASN A 27 21.12 17.00 -0.03
CA ASN A 27 20.19 16.61 -1.10
C ASN A 27 20.00 15.09 -1.16
N ASP A 28 21.05 14.30 -0.93
CA ASP A 28 20.96 12.83 -0.98
C ASP A 28 20.12 12.33 0.20
N TRP A 29 20.35 12.88 1.40
CA TRP A 29 19.52 12.59 2.56
C TRP A 29 18.06 13.02 2.35
N LEU A 30 17.83 14.22 1.81
CA LEU A 30 16.47 14.71 1.54
C LEU A 30 15.75 13.80 0.53
N HIS A 31 16.46 13.34 -0.51
CA HIS A 31 15.91 12.40 -1.48
C HIS A 31 15.53 11.08 -0.81
N GLN A 32 16.38 10.54 0.07
CA GLN A 32 16.06 9.33 0.85
C GLN A 32 14.82 9.52 1.73
N GLN A 33 14.68 10.67 2.40
CA GLN A 33 13.48 10.96 3.19
C GLN A 33 12.21 11.02 2.32
N HIS A 34 12.29 11.60 1.12
CA HIS A 34 11.17 11.58 0.19
C HIS A 34 10.83 10.17 -0.28
N GLN A 35 11.83 9.36 -0.64
CA GLN A 35 11.63 7.97 -1.06
C GLN A 35 10.97 7.15 0.05
N GLN A 36 11.48 7.25 1.27
CA GLN A 36 10.92 6.55 2.42
C GLN A 36 9.45 6.93 2.64
N PHE A 37 9.12 8.22 2.60
CA PHE A 37 7.74 8.67 2.75
C PHE A 37 6.83 8.14 1.63
N ILE A 38 7.34 8.08 0.39
CA ILE A 38 6.59 7.50 -0.73
C ILE A 38 6.37 6.00 -0.50
N GLU A 39 7.41 5.26 -0.12
CA GLU A 39 7.35 3.82 0.18
C GLU A 39 6.35 3.51 1.29
N GLU A 40 6.38 4.27 2.39
CA GLU A 40 5.46 4.13 3.52
C GLU A 40 4.00 4.43 3.15
N ASN A 41 3.77 5.21 2.09
CA ASN A 41 2.44 5.63 1.65
C ASN A 41 2.05 5.03 0.29
N GLN A 42 2.71 3.97 -0.18
CA GLN A 42 2.35 3.32 -1.45
C GLN A 42 0.91 2.80 -1.43
N ASP A 43 0.47 2.24 -0.31
CA ASP A 43 -0.91 1.80 -0.12
C ASP A 43 -1.91 2.95 -0.21
N LEU A 44 -1.55 4.15 0.28
CA LEU A 44 -2.41 5.34 0.16
C LEU A 44 -2.58 5.77 -1.29
N ILE A 45 -1.52 5.64 -2.10
CA ILE A 45 -1.57 5.91 -3.54
C ILE A 45 -2.49 4.89 -4.21
N LEU A 46 -2.38 3.60 -3.88
CA LEU A 46 -3.27 2.56 -4.38
C LEU A 46 -4.74 2.81 -3.98
N GLN A 47 -4.99 3.19 -2.74
CA GLN A 47 -6.33 3.54 -2.24
C GLN A 47 -6.91 4.78 -2.92
N ALA A 48 -6.09 5.79 -3.15
CA ALA A 48 -6.52 6.98 -3.89
C ALA A 48 -6.84 6.62 -5.34
N LEU A 49 -5.99 5.81 -5.99
CA LEU A 49 -6.23 5.35 -7.36
C LEU A 49 -7.50 4.50 -7.45
N SER A 50 -7.75 3.57 -6.53
CA SER A 50 -8.99 2.77 -6.50
C SER A 50 -10.23 3.64 -6.30
N ALA A 51 -10.15 4.65 -5.42
CA ALA A 51 -11.22 5.63 -5.20
C ALA A 51 -11.48 6.51 -6.44
N PHE A 52 -10.45 6.78 -7.25
CA PHE A 52 -10.58 7.55 -8.50
C PHE A 52 -10.97 6.69 -9.71
N THR A 53 -10.65 5.39 -9.73
CA THR A 53 -11.03 4.48 -10.82
C THR A 53 -12.44 3.93 -10.69
N GLY A 54 -13.16 4.25 -9.62
CA GLY A 54 -14.60 3.99 -9.50
C GLY A 54 -14.93 2.51 -9.62
N GLU A 55 -14.55 1.71 -8.65
CA GLU A 55 -15.45 0.62 -8.29
C GLU A 55 -16.60 1.28 -7.53
N GLU A 56 -17.64 1.65 -8.29
CA GLU A 56 -18.98 1.71 -7.74
C GLU A 56 -19.22 0.34 -7.11
N GLU A 57 -19.12 0.27 -5.78
CA GLU A 57 -19.76 -0.79 -5.02
C GLU A 57 -21.27 -0.64 -5.26
N GLU A 58 -21.75 -1.17 -6.38
CA GLU A 58 -23.10 -1.69 -6.46
C GLU A 58 -23.16 -2.84 -5.44
N GLU A 59 -23.56 -2.50 -4.21
CA GLU A 59 -24.21 -3.43 -3.30
C GLU A 59 -25.50 -3.91 -3.97
N GLU A 60 -25.39 -4.77 -4.99
CA GLU A 60 -26.52 -5.48 -5.53
C GLU A 60 -26.85 -6.63 -4.57
N LYS A 61 -27.69 -6.28 -3.60
CA LYS A 61 -28.54 -7.16 -2.80
C LYS A 61 -28.99 -8.38 -3.62
N ASN A 62 -28.26 -9.48 -3.49
CA ASN A 62 -28.69 -10.79 -3.96
C ASN A 62 -28.92 -11.70 -2.75
N GLU A 63 -30.17 -11.64 -2.25
CA GLU A 63 -30.76 -12.66 -1.40
C GLU A 63 -30.83 -14.03 -2.10
N PRO A 64 -30.88 -15.15 -1.35
CA PRO A 64 -30.39 -16.44 -1.79
C PRO A 64 -31.41 -17.18 -2.66
N LYS A 65 -30.98 -17.66 -3.83
CA LYS A 65 -31.72 -18.71 -4.55
C LYS A 65 -31.17 -20.07 -4.16
N THR A 66 -31.89 -20.70 -3.24
CA THR A 66 -31.93 -22.13 -3.00
C THR A 66 -31.93 -22.89 -4.34
N ALA A 67 -30.80 -23.51 -4.67
CA ALA A 67 -30.71 -24.55 -5.71
C ALA A 67 -30.29 -25.85 -5.01
N GLU A 68 -31.33 -26.53 -4.55
CA GLU A 68 -31.51 -27.97 -4.48
C GLU A 68 -30.27 -28.84 -4.75
N GLN A 69 -29.86 -29.50 -3.67
CA GLN A 69 -29.08 -30.73 -3.57
C GLN A 69 -29.11 -31.64 -4.81
N VAL A 70 -27.93 -31.98 -5.33
CA VAL A 70 -27.70 -33.30 -5.93
C VAL A 70 -26.33 -33.84 -5.50
N PRO A 71 -26.27 -34.94 -4.72
CA PRO A 71 -25.01 -35.49 -4.24
C PRO A 71 -24.43 -36.44 -5.29
N VAL A 72 -23.46 -36.00 -6.08
CA VAL A 72 -22.68 -36.93 -6.91
C VAL A 72 -21.55 -37.52 -6.06
N ARG A 73 -21.84 -38.70 -5.51
CA ARG A 73 -20.86 -39.58 -4.85
C ARG A 73 -19.68 -39.83 -5.80
N PRO A 74 -18.41 -39.77 -5.34
CA PRO A 74 -17.30 -40.25 -6.15
C PRO A 74 -17.41 -41.79 -6.27
N GLN A 75 -17.74 -42.29 -7.46
CA GLN A 75 -17.63 -43.71 -7.78
C GLN A 75 -16.15 -44.09 -7.82
N SER A 76 -15.72 -44.92 -6.87
CA SER A 76 -14.39 -45.54 -6.85
C SER A 76 -14.22 -46.43 -8.07
N ILE A 77 -13.21 -46.17 -8.90
CA ILE A 77 -12.83 -47.05 -10.00
C ILE A 77 -11.86 -48.11 -9.43
N PRO A 78 -12.10 -49.42 -9.64
CA PRO A 78 -11.25 -50.48 -9.10
C PRO A 78 -9.91 -50.60 -9.83
N VAL A 79 -8.87 -50.87 -9.03
CA VAL A 79 -7.52 -51.30 -9.46
C VAL A 79 -7.62 -52.53 -10.36
N THR A 80 -6.87 -52.53 -11.47
CA THR A 80 -6.41 -53.75 -12.12
C THR A 80 -4.92 -53.66 -12.36
N GLN A 81 -4.23 -54.63 -11.78
CA GLN A 81 -2.81 -54.92 -11.82
C GLN A 81 -2.45 -55.55 -13.17
N ASN A 82 -1.33 -55.15 -13.77
CA ASN A 82 -0.58 -55.99 -14.71
C ASN A 82 0.91 -55.70 -14.60
#